data_AF-A0AAV4EBV0-F1
#
_entry.id   AF-A0AAV4EBV0-F1
#
_cell.length_a   1.000
_cell.length_b   1.000
_cell.length_c   1.000
_cell.angle_alpha   90.00
_cell.angle_beta   90.00
_cell.angle_gamma   90.00
#
_symmetry.space_group_name_H-M   'P 1'
#
loop_
_entity.id
_entity.type
_entity.pdbx_description
1 polymer ?
#
loop_
_entity_poly.entity_id
_entity_poly.type
_entity_poly.pdbx_seq_one_letter_code
_entity_poly.pdbx_strand_id
1 'polypeptide(L)'
;MDQLSSMNQSLQQNIQQIATDINNSNMTCCSDHHDVLFETQANVTKSLQSIMTDSLTLKSCEKKRSITVLSNPSFPYPVVHPNKHSPFYFPYLCDTLTDGGGWIIIQRRSTGNVDFYRTWDEYKNGFGSLDDDFWLGNDEIHAISNSATYELRVNLKYKGKFSYAHYSSFAISDEKSNYVLSLGAYDGTAGDSLTYHQGRQFSTRDRDNDASPRNCAVMYTGAWWHGSCHESNLNGNWGADSSKGPSWLALTDSELTTFTEMKIRRVDNS
;
A
#
# COMPACT_ATOMS: atom_id res chain seq x y z
N MET A 1 68.57 -40.41 -47.87
CA MET A 1 68.51 -39.35 -46.85
C MET A 1 67.17 -38.62 -46.83
N ASP A 2 66.45 -38.54 -47.95
CA ASP A 2 65.23 -37.71 -48.06
C ASP A 2 63.99 -38.24 -47.31
N GLN A 3 63.77 -39.55 -47.21
CA GLN A 3 62.62 -40.11 -46.48
C GLN A 3 62.69 -39.88 -44.96
N LEU A 4 63.88 -40.00 -44.37
CA LEU A 4 64.07 -39.78 -42.93
C LEU A 4 63.85 -38.31 -42.55
N SER A 5 64.28 -37.39 -43.42
CA SER A 5 64.06 -35.95 -43.26
C SER A 5 62.56 -35.59 -43.35
N SER A 6 61.86 -36.18 -44.31
CA SER A 6 60.41 -35.99 -44.49
C SER A 6 59.61 -36.52 -43.28
N MET A 7 59.95 -37.70 -42.78
CA MET A 7 59.34 -38.25 -41.56
C MET A 7 59.61 -37.39 -40.33
N ASN A 8 60.83 -36.87 -40.18
CA ASN A 8 61.17 -35.98 -39.07
C ASN A 8 60.38 -34.65 -39.14
N GLN A 9 60.22 -34.06 -40.32
CA GLN A 9 59.37 -32.87 -40.50
C GLN A 9 57.90 -33.15 -40.17
N SER A 10 57.36 -34.28 -40.62
CA SER A 10 55.97 -34.65 -40.33
C SER A 10 55.76 -34.92 -38.83
N LEU A 11 56.73 -35.54 -38.15
CA LEU A 11 56.71 -35.73 -36.70
C LEU A 11 56.73 -34.38 -35.95
N GLN A 12 57.58 -33.45 -36.37
CA GLN A 12 57.64 -32.09 -35.79
C GLN A 12 56.32 -31.34 -35.97
N GLN A 13 55.70 -31.42 -37.15
CA GLN A 13 54.39 -30.82 -37.40
C GLN A 13 53.30 -31.42 -36.49
N ASN A 14 53.28 -32.75 -36.34
CA ASN A 14 52.31 -33.42 -35.47
C ASN A 14 52.49 -33.01 -34.00
N ILE A 15 53.73 -32.90 -33.52
CA ILE A 15 54.02 -32.43 -32.16
C ILE A 15 53.54 -30.99 -31.97
N GLN A 16 53.77 -30.11 -32.95
CA GLN A 16 53.31 -28.72 -32.92
C GLN A 16 51.77 -28.63 -32.86
N GLN A 17 51.09 -29.48 -33.62
CA GLN A 17 49.63 -29.54 -33.63
C GLN A 17 49.07 -30.01 -32.28
N ILE A 18 49.61 -31.08 -31.71
CA ILE A 18 49.21 -31.59 -30.40
C ILE A 18 49.42 -30.53 -29.31
N ALA A 19 50.54 -29.82 -29.33
CA ALA A 19 50.80 -28.73 -28.38
C ALA A 19 49.76 -27.61 -28.49
N THR A 20 49.34 -27.27 -29.72
CA THR A 20 48.32 -26.25 -29.98
C THR A 20 46.94 -26.70 -29.49
N ASP A 21 46.57 -27.96 -29.76
CA ASP A 21 45.29 -28.54 -29.34
C ASP A 21 45.18 -28.64 -27.81
N ILE A 22 46.26 -29.01 -27.13
CA ILE A 22 46.34 -29.01 -25.66
C ILE A 22 46.16 -27.60 -25.11
N ASN A 23 46.83 -26.60 -25.70
CA ASN A 23 46.75 -25.22 -25.22
C ASN A 23 45.34 -24.64 -25.40
N ASN A 24 44.71 -24.91 -26.55
CA ASN A 24 43.33 -24.51 -26.81
C ASN A 24 42.35 -25.20 -25.85
N SER A 25 42.50 -26.51 -25.62
CA SER A 25 41.66 -27.27 -24.68
C SER A 25 41.78 -26.74 -23.25
N ASN A 26 43.00 -26.41 -22.81
CA ASN A 26 43.24 -25.81 -21.49
C ASN A 26 42.60 -24.42 -21.37
N MET A 27 42.72 -23.57 -22.40
CA MET A 27 42.08 -22.25 -22.44
C MET A 27 40.56 -22.34 -22.37
N THR A 28 39.95 -23.25 -23.13
CA THR A 28 38.50 -23.48 -23.10
C THR A 28 38.05 -23.98 -21.74
N CYS A 29 38.73 -24.99 -21.17
CA CYS A 29 38.43 -25.53 -19.84
C CYS A 29 38.49 -24.45 -18.74
N CYS A 30 39.51 -23.57 -18.78
CA CYS A 30 39.63 -22.46 -17.85
C CYS A 30 38.50 -21.43 -18.01
N SER A 31 38.09 -21.13 -19.25
CA SER A 31 36.95 -20.24 -19.54
C SER A 31 35.64 -20.82 -19.03
N ASP A 32 35.35 -22.08 -19.37
CA ASP A 32 34.12 -22.77 -18.96
C ASP A 32 34.00 -22.82 -17.43
N HIS A 33 35.11 -23.08 -16.72
CA HIS A 33 35.13 -23.07 -15.26
C HIS A 33 34.88 -21.67 -14.67
N HIS A 34 35.39 -20.60 -15.32
CA HIS A 34 35.14 -19.22 -14.90
C HIS A 34 33.66 -18.84 -15.09
N ASP A 35 33.06 -19.24 -16.21
CA ASP A 35 31.66 -19.01 -16.51
C ASP A 35 30.75 -19.72 -15.50
N VAL A 36 31.04 -20.99 -15.19
CA VAL A 36 30.31 -21.75 -14.15
C VAL A 36 30.43 -21.08 -12.78
N LEU A 37 31.61 -20.60 -12.40
CA LEU A 37 31.80 -19.86 -11.14
C LEU A 37 30.98 -18.57 -11.10
N PHE A 38 30.96 -17.80 -12.19
CA PHE A 38 30.23 -16.55 -12.28
C PHE A 38 28.71 -16.77 -12.21
N GLU A 39 28.20 -17.76 -12.95
CA GLU A 39 26.79 -18.16 -12.88
C GLU A 39 26.40 -18.67 -11.48
N THR A 40 27.25 -19.48 -10.86
CA THR A 40 27.02 -19.99 -9.51
C THR A 40 26.98 -18.83 -8.50
N GLN A 41 27.90 -17.88 -8.58
CA GLN A 41 27.93 -16.71 -7.72
C GLN A 41 26.69 -15.83 -7.92
N ALA A 42 26.26 -15.60 -9.16
CA ALA A 42 25.05 -14.85 -9.47
C ALA A 42 23.79 -15.53 -8.90
N ASN A 43 23.68 -16.86 -9.05
CA ASN A 43 22.57 -17.65 -8.54
C ASN A 43 22.52 -17.67 -7.00
N VAL A 44 23.67 -17.82 -6.34
CA VAL A 44 23.78 -17.75 -4.88
C VAL A 44 23.41 -16.35 -4.37
N THR A 45 23.92 -15.30 -5.01
CA THR A 45 23.61 -13.91 -4.64
C THR A 45 22.12 -13.63 -4.78
N LYS A 46 21.50 -14.04 -5.90
CA LYS A 46 20.06 -13.89 -6.13
C LYS A 46 19.22 -14.64 -5.09
N SER A 47 19.65 -15.84 -4.72
CA SER A 47 18.97 -16.66 -3.70
C SER A 47 19.08 -16.04 -2.31
N LEU A 48 20.28 -15.59 -1.92
CA LEU A 48 20.51 -14.89 -0.65
C LEU A 48 19.72 -13.59 -0.57
N GLN A 49 19.68 -12.82 -1.66
CA GLN A 49 18.92 -11.58 -1.74
C GLN A 49 17.41 -11.85 -1.60
N SER A 50 16.90 -12.92 -2.20
CA SER A 50 15.52 -13.34 -2.03
C SER A 50 15.20 -13.75 -0.59
N ILE A 51 16.08 -14.51 0.07
CA ILE A 51 15.92 -14.93 1.47
C ILE A 51 15.97 -13.73 2.42
N MET A 52 16.92 -12.81 2.22
CA MET A 52 17.00 -11.58 3.00
C MET A 52 15.74 -10.72 2.84
N THR A 53 15.22 -10.63 1.61
CA THR A 53 13.99 -9.87 1.34
C THR A 53 12.79 -10.50 2.05
N ASP A 54 12.59 -11.81 1.97
CA ASP A 54 11.46 -12.49 2.64
C ASP A 54 11.53 -12.43 4.18
N SER A 55 12.73 -12.35 4.74
CA SER A 55 12.94 -12.23 6.19
C SER A 55 12.66 -10.81 6.71
N LEU A 56 12.93 -9.78 5.88
CA LEU A 56 12.76 -8.37 6.23
C LEU A 56 11.37 -7.82 5.85
N THR A 57 10.62 -8.49 4.98
CA THR A 57 9.27 -8.06 4.60
C THR A 57 8.32 -8.21 5.79
N LEU A 58 7.65 -7.12 6.13
CA LEU A 58 6.58 -7.16 7.12
C LEU A 58 5.40 -7.96 6.52
N LYS A 59 5.03 -9.07 7.16
CA LYS A 59 3.99 -10.01 6.67
C LYS A 59 2.59 -9.72 7.22
N SER A 60 2.49 -8.95 8.30
CA SER A 60 1.24 -8.52 8.92
C SER A 60 1.40 -7.17 9.60
N CYS A 61 0.31 -6.40 9.69
CA CYS A 61 0.26 -5.15 10.45
C CYS A 61 -0.38 -5.39 11.81
N GLU A 62 0.45 -5.58 12.84
CA GLU A 62 0.01 -5.92 14.18
C GLU A 62 0.50 -4.89 15.19
N LYS A 63 -0.31 -4.65 16.24
CA LYS A 63 0.08 -3.80 17.36
C LYS A 63 1.19 -4.50 18.14
N LYS A 64 2.44 -4.07 17.95
CA LYS A 64 3.56 -4.64 18.71
C LYS A 64 3.61 -4.00 20.09
N ARG A 65 3.55 -4.82 21.14
CA ARG A 65 3.88 -4.39 22.51
C ARG A 65 5.38 -4.07 22.56
N SER A 66 5.71 -2.81 22.31
CA SER A 66 7.04 -2.19 22.47
C SER A 66 8.16 -2.76 21.59
N ILE A 67 8.39 -2.11 20.46
CA ILE A 67 9.77 -1.86 20.01
C ILE A 67 9.91 -0.34 19.92
N THR A 68 10.72 0.24 20.80
CA THR A 68 11.15 1.64 20.69
C THR A 68 12.10 1.75 19.51
N VAL A 69 11.56 1.79 18.28
CA VAL A 69 12.33 2.31 17.16
C VAL A 69 12.27 3.82 17.28
N LEU A 70 13.40 4.43 17.66
CA LEU A 70 13.59 5.87 17.52
C LEU A 70 13.69 6.18 16.02
N SER A 71 12.56 6.19 15.30
CA SER A 71 12.52 6.62 13.92
C SER A 71 11.86 7.99 13.81
N ASN A 72 12.61 8.87 13.17
CA ASN A 72 12.18 10.16 12.65
C ASN A 72 10.84 10.01 11.89
N PRO A 73 9.82 10.88 12.08
CA PRO A 73 8.51 10.79 11.41
C PRO A 73 8.54 10.91 9.88
N SER A 74 9.73 10.99 9.27
CA SER A 74 9.95 11.11 7.83
C SER A 74 10.10 9.76 7.10
N PHE A 75 9.98 8.62 7.78
CA PHE A 75 9.99 7.33 7.08
C PHE A 75 8.60 7.04 6.49
N PRO A 76 8.49 6.74 5.19
CA PRO A 76 7.23 6.25 4.64
C PRO A 76 6.84 4.95 5.37
N TYR A 77 5.55 4.82 5.70
CA TYR A 77 5.06 3.62 6.37
C TYR A 77 5.45 2.36 5.56
N PRO A 78 5.88 1.26 6.21
CA PRO A 78 6.21 0.04 5.49
C PRO A 78 5.01 -0.49 4.72
N VAL A 79 5.24 -0.88 3.46
CA VAL A 79 4.29 -1.66 2.67
C VAL A 79 4.35 -3.11 3.14
N VAL A 80 3.20 -3.63 3.56
CA VAL A 80 3.01 -5.04 3.87
C VAL A 80 2.61 -5.76 2.59
N HIS A 81 3.29 -6.87 2.32
CA HIS A 81 2.93 -7.80 1.24
C HIS A 81 2.39 -9.08 1.89
N PRO A 82 1.05 -9.25 1.95
CA PRO A 82 0.47 -10.36 2.67
C PRO A 82 0.82 -11.70 2.04
N ASN A 83 1.05 -12.70 2.88
CA ASN A 83 1.22 -14.06 2.41
C ASN A 83 -0.15 -14.72 2.13
N LYS A 84 -0.10 -15.93 1.56
CA LYS A 84 -1.31 -16.66 1.15
C LYS A 84 -2.31 -17.03 2.26
N HIS A 85 -1.91 -16.91 3.53
CA HIS A 85 -2.73 -17.20 4.71
C HIS A 85 -3.30 -15.94 5.36
N SER A 86 -2.98 -14.75 4.84
CA SER A 86 -3.62 -13.51 5.25
C SER A 86 -5.10 -13.51 4.80
N PRO A 87 -6.02 -12.93 5.57
CA PRO A 87 -7.41 -12.80 5.15
C PRO A 87 -7.60 -11.93 3.89
N PHE A 88 -6.55 -11.23 3.46
CA PHE A 88 -6.49 -10.38 2.28
C PHE A 88 -5.11 -10.42 1.61
N TYR A 89 -5.04 -10.25 0.28
CA TYR A 89 -3.88 -10.59 -0.55
C TYR A 89 -3.20 -9.40 -1.26
N PHE A 90 -3.68 -8.17 -1.06
CA PHE A 90 -3.15 -6.99 -1.73
C PHE A 90 -2.12 -6.25 -0.85
N PRO A 91 -1.17 -5.49 -1.44
CA PRO A 91 -0.25 -4.66 -0.67
C PRO A 91 -0.94 -3.47 0.01
N TYR A 92 -0.55 -3.14 1.23
CA TYR A 92 -1.09 -1.99 1.98
C TYR A 92 -0.04 -1.38 2.90
N LEU A 93 -0.26 -0.13 3.32
CA LEU A 93 0.63 0.54 4.28
C LEU A 93 0.27 0.19 5.72
N CYS A 94 1.31 -0.04 6.53
CA CYS A 94 1.20 -0.28 7.96
C CYS A 94 1.83 0.86 8.76
N ASP A 95 1.00 1.63 9.45
CA ASP A 95 1.47 2.55 10.48
C ASP A 95 1.81 1.77 11.76
N THR A 96 3.12 1.71 12.02
CA THR A 96 3.75 0.97 13.12
C THR A 96 4.03 1.84 14.35
N LEU A 97 3.68 3.13 14.32
CA LEU A 97 4.08 4.10 15.34
C LEU A 97 2.88 4.68 16.10
N THR A 98 1.83 5.10 15.39
CA THR A 98 0.70 5.81 16.02
C THR A 98 0.01 4.92 17.05
N ASP A 99 -0.09 5.37 18.30
CA ASP A 99 -0.77 4.65 19.38
C ASP A 99 -0.34 3.16 19.51
N GLY A 100 0.98 2.90 19.38
CA GLY A 100 1.53 1.55 19.44
C GLY A 100 1.47 0.75 18.13
N GLY A 101 1.07 1.40 17.03
CA GLY A 101 1.11 0.83 15.69
C GLY A 101 0.01 -0.20 15.41
N GLY A 102 0.20 -0.94 14.32
CA GLY A 102 -0.74 -1.97 13.86
C GLY A 102 -1.89 -1.42 13.01
N TRP A 103 -1.73 -0.22 12.45
CA TRP A 103 -2.79 0.45 11.69
C TRP A 103 -2.62 0.23 10.19
N ILE A 104 -3.63 -0.36 9.56
CA ILE A 104 -3.75 -0.51 8.11
C ILE A 104 -4.34 0.78 7.54
N ILE A 105 -3.63 1.43 6.64
CA ILE A 105 -4.09 2.71 6.06
C ILE A 105 -5.01 2.41 4.87
N ILE A 106 -6.25 2.91 4.94
CA ILE A 106 -7.29 2.68 3.93
C ILE A 106 -7.52 3.89 3.03
N GLN A 107 -7.06 5.07 3.47
CA GLN A 107 -7.13 6.31 2.71
C GLN A 107 -6.01 7.24 3.17
N ARG A 108 -5.40 7.97 2.22
CA ARG A 108 -4.52 9.11 2.52
C ARG A 108 -4.77 10.26 1.54
N ARG A 109 -4.79 11.48 2.08
CA ARG A 109 -4.69 12.74 1.34
C ARG A 109 -3.61 13.63 1.95
N SER A 110 -2.62 14.02 1.17
CA SER A 110 -1.39 14.65 1.65
C SER A 110 -0.75 15.56 0.61
N THR A 111 -0.89 15.25 -0.68
CA THR A 111 -0.29 16.03 -1.77
C THR A 111 -1.35 16.72 -2.63
N GLY A 112 -2.52 16.09 -2.81
CA GLY A 112 -3.52 16.55 -3.77
C GLY A 112 -3.23 16.16 -5.22
N ASN A 113 -2.24 15.32 -5.49
CA ASN A 113 -1.86 14.93 -6.85
C ASN A 113 -2.80 13.89 -7.49
N VAL A 114 -3.57 13.19 -6.67
CA VAL A 114 -4.51 12.16 -7.12
C VAL A 114 -5.92 12.73 -7.11
N ASP A 115 -6.62 12.61 -8.24
CA ASP A 115 -8.02 12.96 -8.35
C ASP A 115 -8.89 11.96 -7.56
N PHE A 116 -9.75 12.47 -6.67
CA PHE A 116 -10.71 11.68 -5.89
C PHE A 116 -12.15 11.80 -6.42
N TYR A 117 -12.40 12.60 -7.46
CA TYR A 117 -13.70 12.71 -8.10
C TYR A 117 -13.94 11.54 -9.09
N ARG A 118 -13.98 10.33 -8.53
CA ARG A 118 -13.98 9.04 -9.26
C ARG A 118 -15.35 8.37 -9.32
N THR A 119 -15.46 7.36 -10.17
CA THR A 119 -16.68 6.54 -10.36
C THR A 119 -16.87 5.49 -9.27
N TRP A 120 -18.04 4.83 -9.25
CA TRP A 120 -18.32 3.68 -8.40
C TRP A 120 -17.29 2.57 -8.54
N ASP A 121 -17.01 2.17 -9.78
CA ASP A 121 -16.07 1.08 -10.07
C ASP A 121 -14.64 1.43 -9.63
N GLU A 122 -14.22 2.69 -9.74
CA GLU A 122 -12.91 3.13 -9.24
C GLU A 122 -12.85 3.09 -7.70
N TYR A 123 -13.90 3.54 -7.00
CA TYR A 123 -13.96 3.45 -5.53
C TYR A 123 -14.09 2.01 -5.02
N LYS A 124 -14.75 1.13 -5.79
CA LYS A 124 -14.84 -0.31 -5.52
C LYS A 124 -13.46 -0.95 -5.54
N ASN A 125 -12.70 -0.73 -6.61
CA ASN A 125 -11.40 -1.38 -6.86
C ASN A 125 -10.21 -0.69 -6.18
N GLY A 126 -10.36 0.58 -5.80
CA GLY A 126 -9.27 1.40 -5.28
C GLY A 126 -8.49 2.14 -6.38
N PHE A 127 -7.79 3.19 -5.98
CA PHE A 127 -7.01 4.04 -6.89
C PHE A 127 -5.93 4.83 -6.13
N GLY A 128 -4.98 5.40 -6.87
CA GLY A 128 -3.84 6.14 -6.32
C GLY A 128 -2.61 5.26 -6.12
N SER A 129 -1.69 5.70 -5.27
CA SER A 129 -0.44 4.99 -4.96
C SER A 129 -0.17 5.01 -3.46
N LEU A 130 0.39 3.93 -2.92
CA LEU A 130 0.79 3.84 -1.51
C LEU A 130 1.92 4.84 -1.15
N ASP A 131 2.64 5.33 -2.14
CA ASP A 131 3.67 6.38 -1.97
C ASP A 131 3.11 7.81 -2.03
N ASP A 132 1.81 7.96 -2.28
CA ASP A 132 1.12 9.25 -2.45
C ASP A 132 -0.28 9.19 -1.80
N ASP A 133 -1.24 9.93 -2.36
CA ASP A 133 -2.66 9.88 -2.03
C ASP A 133 -3.33 8.65 -2.66
N PHE A 134 -4.21 7.98 -1.91
CA PHE A 134 -4.91 6.79 -2.40
C PHE A 134 -6.21 6.51 -1.64
N TRP A 135 -7.05 5.69 -2.27
CA TRP A 135 -8.18 4.99 -1.67
C TRP A 135 -7.97 3.49 -1.87
N LEU A 136 -8.03 2.71 -0.79
CA LEU A 136 -7.68 1.29 -0.84
C LEU A 136 -8.65 0.45 -1.71
N GLY A 137 -9.91 0.87 -1.81
CA GLY A 137 -10.96 0.15 -2.51
C GLY A 137 -12.01 -0.40 -1.55
N ASN A 138 -13.29 -0.20 -1.87
CA ASN A 138 -14.39 -0.60 -1.00
C ASN A 138 -14.49 -2.11 -0.82
N ASP A 139 -14.17 -2.91 -1.86
CA ASP A 139 -14.17 -4.37 -1.74
C ASP A 139 -13.14 -4.83 -0.70
N GLU A 140 -11.96 -4.22 -0.72
CA GLU A 140 -10.86 -4.56 0.18
C GLU A 140 -11.10 -4.06 1.60
N ILE A 141 -11.63 -2.84 1.74
CA ILE A 141 -12.03 -2.30 3.05
C ILE A 141 -13.15 -3.15 3.65
N HIS A 142 -14.12 -3.61 2.85
CA HIS A 142 -15.16 -4.53 3.28
C HIS A 142 -14.56 -5.86 3.77
N ALA A 143 -13.68 -6.48 2.96
CA ALA A 143 -13.05 -7.76 3.28
C ALA A 143 -12.25 -7.69 4.60
N ILE A 144 -11.45 -6.63 4.80
CA ILE A 144 -10.69 -6.46 6.05
C ILE A 144 -11.65 -6.26 7.22
N SER A 145 -12.52 -5.27 7.13
CA SER A 145 -13.33 -4.83 8.28
C SER A 145 -14.39 -5.84 8.75
N ASN A 146 -14.70 -6.84 7.92
CA ASN A 146 -15.61 -7.94 8.28
C ASN A 146 -14.87 -9.25 8.64
N SER A 147 -13.54 -9.29 8.55
CA SER A 147 -12.75 -10.48 8.93
C SER A 147 -12.56 -10.62 10.45
N ALA A 148 -12.67 -9.52 11.19
CA ALA A 148 -12.62 -9.42 12.64
C ALA A 148 -13.23 -8.08 13.07
N THR A 149 -13.19 -7.76 14.36
CA THR A 149 -13.51 -6.41 14.83
C THR A 149 -12.32 -5.48 14.57
N TYR A 150 -12.57 -4.33 13.94
CA TYR A 150 -11.59 -3.28 13.69
C TYR A 150 -12.05 -1.96 14.28
N GLU A 151 -11.13 -1.20 14.88
CA GLU A 151 -11.32 0.21 15.23
C GLU A 151 -10.86 1.11 14.08
N LEU A 152 -11.40 2.32 14.00
CA LEU A 152 -11.01 3.34 13.01
C LEU A 152 -10.34 4.51 13.72
N ARG A 153 -9.25 5.00 13.12
CA ARG A 153 -8.64 6.28 13.45
C ARG A 153 -8.54 7.15 12.20
N VAL A 154 -8.96 8.39 12.33
CA VAL A 154 -8.81 9.43 11.30
C VAL A 154 -7.84 10.47 11.83
N ASN A 155 -6.66 10.58 11.22
CA ASN A 155 -5.71 11.65 11.50
C ASN A 155 -5.97 12.82 10.55
N LEU A 156 -5.98 14.04 11.10
CA LEU A 156 -6.30 15.27 10.37
C LEU A 156 -5.24 16.31 10.67
N LYS A 157 -4.83 17.10 9.68
CA LYS A 157 -4.02 18.31 9.89
C LYS A 157 -4.80 19.54 9.43
N TYR A 158 -4.90 20.52 10.31
CA TYR A 158 -5.57 21.78 10.05
C TYR A 158 -4.79 22.93 10.67
N LYS A 159 -4.54 24.00 9.90
CA LYS A 159 -3.72 25.16 10.31
C LYS A 159 -2.39 24.76 10.98
N GLY A 160 -1.74 23.73 10.44
CA GLY A 160 -0.46 23.21 10.94
C GLY A 160 -0.55 22.29 12.17
N LYS A 161 -1.73 22.12 12.78
CA LYS A 161 -1.95 21.29 13.96
C LYS A 161 -2.57 19.94 13.58
N PHE A 162 -2.08 18.88 14.22
CA PHE A 162 -2.66 17.54 14.09
C PHE A 162 -3.73 17.30 15.14
N SER A 163 -4.84 16.73 14.71
CA SER A 163 -5.94 16.21 15.55
C SER A 163 -6.32 14.82 15.07
N TYR A 164 -7.08 14.08 15.88
CA TYR A 164 -7.61 12.79 15.46
C TYR A 164 -9.05 12.57 15.92
N ALA A 165 -9.77 11.75 15.17
CA ALA A 165 -11.01 11.11 15.58
C ALA A 165 -10.77 9.60 15.64
N HIS A 166 -11.38 8.94 16.62
CA HIS A 166 -11.32 7.50 16.81
C HIS A 166 -12.72 6.96 17.01
N TYR A 167 -12.96 5.77 16.48
CA TYR A 167 -14.21 5.03 16.64
C TYR A 167 -13.88 3.61 17.08
N SER A 168 -14.52 3.15 18.16
CA SER A 168 -14.23 1.86 18.80
C SER A 168 -14.50 0.65 17.90
N SER A 169 -15.31 0.82 16.86
CA SER A 169 -15.51 -0.16 15.79
C SER A 169 -15.74 0.52 14.45
N PHE A 170 -15.38 -0.15 13.36
CA PHE A 170 -15.60 0.29 11.99
C PHE A 170 -15.80 -0.92 11.08
N ALA A 171 -16.85 -0.85 10.27
CA ALA A 171 -17.07 -1.78 9.17
C ALA A 171 -17.86 -1.10 8.05
N ILE A 172 -17.72 -1.63 6.84
CA ILE A 172 -18.58 -1.31 5.71
C ILE A 172 -19.24 -2.59 5.20
N SER A 173 -20.49 -2.51 4.76
CA SER A 173 -21.19 -3.67 4.18
C SER A 173 -20.62 -4.06 2.81
N ASP A 174 -21.15 -5.13 2.22
CA ASP A 174 -20.80 -5.51 0.85
C ASP A 174 -21.36 -4.53 -0.20
N GLU A 175 -20.97 -4.73 -1.46
CA GLU A 175 -21.45 -3.93 -2.59
C GLU A 175 -22.96 -4.03 -2.80
N LYS A 176 -23.56 -5.22 -2.58
CA LYS A 176 -25.01 -5.43 -2.74
C LYS A 176 -25.81 -4.54 -1.80
N SER A 177 -25.23 -4.24 -0.65
CA SER A 177 -25.79 -3.35 0.36
C SER A 177 -25.21 -1.92 0.26
N ASN A 178 -24.54 -1.58 -0.84
CA ASN A 178 -23.97 -0.25 -1.12
C ASN A 178 -22.94 0.23 -0.08
N TYR A 179 -22.13 -0.68 0.45
CA TYR A 179 -21.04 -0.37 1.39
C TYR A 179 -21.46 0.48 2.60
N VAL A 180 -22.62 0.22 3.21
CA VAL A 180 -23.15 0.95 4.38
C VAL A 180 -22.14 1.03 5.51
N LEU A 181 -21.94 2.25 6.03
CA LEU A 181 -21.00 2.54 7.12
C LEU A 181 -21.55 2.12 8.49
N SER A 182 -20.75 1.39 9.26
CA SER A 182 -21.00 1.07 10.67
C SER A 182 -19.87 1.60 11.53
N LEU A 183 -20.21 2.32 12.61
CA LEU A 183 -19.25 2.93 13.55
C LEU A 183 -19.59 2.55 15.00
N GLY A 184 -18.55 2.50 15.83
CA GLY A 184 -18.63 2.35 17.28
C GLY A 184 -18.66 3.70 18.01
N ALA A 185 -18.38 3.67 19.32
CA ALA A 185 -18.31 4.87 20.13
C ALA A 185 -17.15 5.77 19.69
N TYR A 186 -17.42 7.08 19.62
CA TYR A 186 -16.44 8.10 19.27
C TYR A 186 -15.56 8.49 20.47
N ASP A 187 -14.28 8.70 20.21
CA ASP A 187 -13.40 9.54 21.02
C ASP A 187 -12.43 10.36 20.13
N GLY A 188 -11.70 11.30 20.73
CA GLY A 188 -10.60 12.01 20.07
C GLY A 188 -10.62 13.52 20.27
N THR A 189 -9.76 14.20 19.52
CA THR A 189 -9.50 15.65 19.64
C THR A 189 -9.99 16.46 18.44
N ALA A 190 -10.46 15.81 17.38
CA ALA A 190 -10.95 16.48 16.17
C ALA A 190 -12.42 16.89 16.23
N GLY A 191 -13.13 16.53 17.31
CA GLY A 191 -14.60 16.52 17.31
C GLY A 191 -15.17 15.42 16.41
N ASP A 192 -16.44 15.10 16.59
CA ASP A 192 -17.13 14.07 15.81
C ASP A 192 -17.79 14.70 14.58
N SER A 193 -17.43 14.19 13.40
CA SER A 193 -18.06 14.58 12.13
C SER A 193 -18.23 13.38 11.19
N LEU A 194 -18.16 12.15 11.73
CA LEU A 194 -18.40 10.92 10.97
C LEU A 194 -19.60 10.15 11.49
N THR A 195 -20.00 10.30 12.76
CA THR A 195 -21.21 9.65 13.28
C THR A 195 -22.46 10.09 12.54
N TYR A 196 -22.53 11.33 12.03
CA TYR A 196 -23.60 11.77 11.12
C TYR A 196 -23.80 10.86 9.89
N HIS A 197 -22.72 10.20 9.46
CA HIS A 197 -22.67 9.33 8.30
C HIS A 197 -22.98 7.85 8.63
N GLN A 198 -23.12 7.50 9.90
CA GLN A 198 -23.42 6.13 10.33
C GLN A 198 -24.74 5.62 9.73
N GLY A 199 -24.73 4.38 9.24
CA GLY A 199 -25.88 3.72 8.62
C GLY A 199 -26.19 4.18 7.20
N ARG A 200 -25.41 5.10 6.64
CA ARG A 200 -25.61 5.62 5.28
C ARG A 200 -24.89 4.78 4.24
N GLN A 201 -25.43 4.79 3.03
CA GLN A 201 -24.87 4.11 1.87
C GLN A 201 -23.79 4.97 1.22
N PHE A 202 -22.82 4.34 0.57
CA PHE A 202 -21.78 5.06 -0.16
C PHE A 202 -22.34 5.63 -1.45
N SER A 203 -21.98 6.87 -1.81
CA SER A 203 -22.43 7.53 -3.04
C SER A 203 -21.23 8.05 -3.84
N THR A 204 -21.30 7.93 -5.16
CA THR A 204 -20.31 8.45 -6.12
C THR A 204 -21.01 9.36 -7.14
N ARG A 205 -20.21 10.02 -7.99
CA ARG A 205 -20.74 10.94 -9.03
C ARG A 205 -21.70 10.27 -10.02
N ASP A 206 -21.59 8.95 -10.18
CA ASP A 206 -22.34 8.11 -11.11
C ASP A 206 -23.31 7.14 -10.42
N ARG A 207 -23.34 7.11 -9.08
CA ARG A 207 -24.29 6.29 -8.29
C ARG A 207 -24.74 7.05 -7.04
N ASP A 208 -25.97 7.55 -7.11
CA ASP A 208 -26.61 8.31 -6.04
C ASP A 208 -27.36 7.37 -5.09
N ASN A 209 -26.81 7.17 -3.89
CA ASN A 209 -27.42 6.40 -2.81
C ASN A 209 -27.65 7.25 -1.55
N ASP A 210 -27.57 8.59 -1.66
CA ASP A 210 -27.69 9.49 -0.51
C ASP A 210 -29.15 9.88 -0.22
N ALA A 211 -29.37 10.61 0.87
CA ALA A 211 -30.71 10.98 1.31
C ALA A 211 -31.18 12.35 0.77
N SER A 212 -30.36 13.02 -0.02
CA SER A 212 -30.64 14.34 -0.56
C SER A 212 -31.45 14.22 -1.86
N PRO A 213 -32.28 15.23 -2.21
CA PRO A 213 -32.95 15.28 -3.51
C PRO A 213 -32.00 15.57 -4.69
N ARG A 214 -30.72 15.80 -4.41
CA ARG A 214 -29.64 16.02 -5.37
C ARG A 214 -28.48 15.11 -5.01
N ASN A 215 -27.73 14.64 -6.00
CA ASN A 215 -26.53 13.84 -5.77
C ASN A 215 -25.45 14.67 -5.03
N CYS A 216 -25.23 14.34 -3.75
CA CYS A 216 -24.26 15.02 -2.89
C CYS A 216 -22.83 14.83 -3.41
N ALA A 217 -22.51 13.65 -3.96
CA ALA A 217 -21.18 13.37 -4.48
C ALA A 217 -20.83 14.25 -5.70
N VAL A 218 -21.82 14.65 -6.49
CA VAL A 218 -21.66 15.65 -7.57
C VAL A 218 -21.54 17.06 -6.99
N MET A 219 -22.41 17.46 -6.05
CA MET A 219 -22.39 18.83 -5.51
C MET A 219 -21.12 19.16 -4.72
N TYR A 220 -20.61 18.18 -3.96
CA TYR A 220 -19.47 18.33 -3.05
C TYR A 220 -18.21 17.60 -3.55
N THR A 221 -18.22 17.13 -4.80
CA THR A 221 -17.04 16.63 -5.53
C THR A 221 -16.21 15.60 -4.76
N GLY A 222 -16.88 14.61 -4.16
CA GLY A 222 -16.23 13.58 -3.37
C GLY A 222 -17.19 12.43 -3.10
N ALA A 223 -16.71 11.19 -3.23
CA ALA A 223 -17.52 10.03 -2.89
C ALA A 223 -17.45 9.75 -1.39
N TRP A 224 -18.60 9.53 -0.78
CA TRP A 224 -18.72 9.38 0.66
C TRP A 224 -20.03 8.72 1.07
N TRP A 225 -20.16 8.41 2.35
CA TRP A 225 -21.42 8.00 2.98
C TRP A 225 -22.34 9.20 3.21
N HIS A 226 -22.71 9.91 2.14
CA HIS A 226 -23.44 11.18 2.23
C HIS A 226 -24.82 11.02 2.85
N GLY A 227 -25.20 12.00 3.66
CA GLY A 227 -26.55 12.21 4.16
C GLY A 227 -27.32 13.22 3.32
N SER A 228 -27.43 14.45 3.83
CA SER A 228 -27.97 15.60 3.08
C SER A 228 -27.25 16.91 3.49
N CYS A 229 -25.94 17.06 3.25
CA CYS A 229 -25.06 16.11 2.57
C CYS A 229 -23.96 15.56 3.47
N HIS A 230 -23.21 16.39 4.19
CA HIS A 230 -22.10 15.88 4.98
C HIS A 230 -21.75 16.79 6.17
N GLU A 231 -21.13 16.16 7.18
CA GLU A 231 -20.34 16.85 8.21
C GLU A 231 -18.83 16.60 8.00
N SER A 232 -18.46 15.59 7.21
CA SER A 232 -17.09 15.37 6.74
C SER A 232 -17.08 14.98 5.26
N ASN A 233 -16.07 15.44 4.53
CA ASN A 233 -15.88 15.10 3.12
C ASN A 233 -14.39 14.88 2.82
N LEU A 234 -13.77 13.89 3.47
CA LEU A 234 -12.32 13.63 3.35
C LEU A 234 -11.87 13.27 1.92
N ASN A 235 -12.81 12.80 1.09
CA ASN A 235 -12.62 12.47 -0.32
C ASN A 235 -12.98 13.63 -1.27
N GLY A 236 -13.25 14.82 -0.73
CA GLY A 236 -13.46 16.03 -1.52
C GLY A 236 -12.27 16.37 -2.42
N ASN A 237 -12.53 17.17 -3.44
CA ASN A 237 -11.53 17.58 -4.42
C ASN A 237 -10.50 18.51 -3.78
N TRP A 238 -9.22 18.20 -3.96
CA TRP A 238 -8.14 18.97 -3.35
C TRP A 238 -8.06 20.37 -3.97
N GLY A 239 -7.87 21.40 -3.14
CA GLY A 239 -7.82 22.80 -3.62
C GLY A 239 -9.17 23.38 -4.05
N ALA A 240 -10.28 22.68 -3.82
CA ALA A 240 -11.62 23.21 -4.05
C ALA A 240 -12.05 24.23 -2.98
N ASP A 241 -13.26 24.76 -3.10
CA ASP A 241 -13.87 25.58 -2.05
C ASP A 241 -14.15 24.77 -0.77
N SER A 242 -14.41 25.48 0.32
CA SER A 242 -14.71 25.00 1.68
C SER A 242 -15.57 23.73 1.75
N SER A 243 -16.58 23.65 0.89
CA SER A 243 -17.58 22.58 0.95
C SER A 243 -17.23 21.37 0.08
N LYS A 244 -16.35 21.56 -0.89
CA LYS A 244 -16.00 20.60 -1.94
C LYS A 244 -14.68 19.89 -1.72
N GLY A 245 -13.84 20.43 -0.84
CA GLY A 245 -12.56 19.83 -0.49
C GLY A 245 -12.58 18.96 0.77
N PRO A 246 -11.42 18.41 1.16
CA PRO A 246 -11.25 17.62 2.37
C PRO A 246 -11.60 18.42 3.64
N SER A 247 -12.75 18.14 4.24
CA SER A 247 -13.27 18.89 5.39
C SER A 247 -13.71 17.98 6.54
N TRP A 248 -13.71 18.56 7.74
CA TRP A 248 -14.16 17.93 8.99
C TRP A 248 -14.80 18.99 9.88
N LEU A 249 -16.13 19.10 9.85
CA LEU A 249 -16.91 20.22 10.38
C LEU A 249 -16.53 20.59 11.82
N ALA A 250 -16.44 19.61 12.71
CA ALA A 250 -16.15 19.88 14.12
C ALA A 250 -14.73 20.42 14.38
N LEU A 251 -13.80 20.25 13.43
CA LEU A 251 -12.42 20.73 13.53
C LEU A 251 -12.19 22.02 12.73
N THR A 252 -12.73 22.06 11.51
CA THR A 252 -12.41 23.09 10.52
C THR A 252 -13.54 24.10 10.34
N ASP A 253 -14.71 23.85 10.92
CA ASP A 253 -15.96 24.54 10.60
C ASP A 253 -16.23 24.45 9.09
N SER A 254 -15.95 25.52 8.36
CA SER A 254 -16.07 25.57 6.90
C SER A 254 -14.72 25.51 6.18
N GLU A 255 -13.58 25.45 6.86
CA GLU A 255 -12.28 25.41 6.18
C GLU A 255 -11.86 23.99 5.78
N LEU A 256 -10.78 23.89 5.00
CA LEU A 256 -10.23 22.63 4.52
C LEU A 256 -9.05 22.15 5.36
N THR A 257 -8.96 20.83 5.49
CA THR A 257 -7.79 20.13 6.03
C THR A 257 -6.66 20.11 5.00
N THR A 258 -5.42 20.04 5.47
CA THR A 258 -4.22 19.95 4.61
C THR A 258 -3.55 18.57 4.65
N PHE A 259 -4.12 17.65 5.43
CA PHE A 259 -3.76 16.23 5.46
C PHE A 259 -4.91 15.45 6.09
N THR A 260 -5.23 14.30 5.51
CA THR A 260 -6.19 13.35 6.08
C THR A 260 -5.66 11.93 5.89
N GLU A 261 -5.85 11.08 6.87
CA GLU A 261 -5.50 9.66 6.78
C GLU A 261 -6.49 8.84 7.59
N MET A 262 -7.21 7.93 6.92
CA MET A 262 -8.04 6.95 7.58
C MET A 262 -7.28 5.64 7.69
N LYS A 263 -7.28 5.06 8.90
CA LYS A 263 -6.59 3.82 9.18
C LYS A 263 -7.37 2.96 10.16
N ILE A 264 -7.32 1.65 9.97
CA ILE A 264 -8.04 0.68 10.78
C ILE A 264 -7.09 -0.28 11.47
N ARG A 265 -7.42 -0.72 12.67
CA ARG A 265 -6.62 -1.67 13.43
C ARG A 265 -7.51 -2.74 14.04
N ARG A 266 -7.06 -3.99 14.01
CA ARG A 266 -7.79 -5.09 14.62
C ARG A 266 -7.87 -4.88 16.14
N VAL A 267 -9.05 -5.08 16.70
CA VAL A 267 -9.27 -5.10 18.15
C VAL A 267 -9.19 -6.56 18.60
N ASP A 268 -8.25 -6.87 19.47
CA ASP A 268 -8.18 -8.19 20.09
C ASP A 268 -9.22 -8.26 21.21
N ASN A 269 -10.17 -9.20 21.10
CA ASN A 269 -11.08 -9.50 22.20
C ASN A 269 -10.25 -10.18 23.31
N SER A 270 -9.87 -9.41 24.33
CA SER A 270 -9.23 -9.92 25.56
C SER A 270 -10.23 -10.64 26.45
#